data_AF-A0A7Y9EGD3-F1
#
_entry.id   AF-A0A7Y9EGD3-F1
#
_cell.length_a   1.000
_cell.length_b   1.000
_cell.length_c   1.000
_cell.angle_alpha   90.00
_cell.angle_beta   90.00
_cell.angle_gamma   90.00
#
_symmetry.space_group_name_H-M   'P 1'
#
loop_
_entity.id
_entity.type
_entity.pdbx_description
1 polymer ?
#
loop_
_entity_poly.entity_id
_entity_poly.type
_entity_poly.pdbx_seq_one_letter_code
_entity_poly.pdbx_strand_id
1 'polypeptide(L)' 'MATHVRKRKKSKWWILEIGTNKIASGPYETKEAAEAAKRNERL' A
#
# COMPACT_ATOMS: atom_id res chain seq x y z
N MET A 1 10.95 -8.53 -1.98
CA MET A 1 10.84 -7.17 -1.45
C MET A 1 9.65 -7.13 -0.49
N ALA A 2 9.78 -6.59 0.73
CA ALA A 2 8.63 -6.51 1.65
C ALA A 2 7.92 -5.15 1.46
N THR A 3 6.60 -5.12 1.34
CA THR A 3 5.79 -3.89 1.21
C THR A 3 4.94 -3.65 2.47
N HIS A 4 4.57 -2.42 2.77
CA HIS A 4 3.70 -2.06 3.90
C HIS A 4 2.61 -1.06 3.49
N VAL A 5 1.44 -1.18 4.10
CA VAL A 5 0.29 -0.30 3.85
C VAL A 5 0.33 0.87 4.85
N ARG A 6 0.30 2.10 4.34
CA ARG A 6 0.33 3.32 5.16
C ARG A 6 -0.69 4.34 4.68
N LYS A 7 -1.41 4.96 5.62
CA LYS A 7 -2.27 6.10 5.35
C LYS A 7 -1.43 7.36 5.09
N ARG A 8 -1.66 8.05 3.96
CA ARG A 8 -1.06 9.36 3.62
C ARG A 8 -2.16 10.40 3.35
N LYS A 9 -1.75 11.59 2.87
CA LYS A 9 -2.59 12.80 2.64
C LYS A 9 -4.01 12.47 2.13
N LYS A 10 -4.98 13.26 2.59
CA LYS A 10 -6.43 13.10 2.28
C LYS A 10 -7.02 11.77 2.76
N SER A 11 -6.50 11.21 3.85
CA SER A 11 -6.97 9.95 4.42
C SER A 11 -6.89 8.73 3.51
N LYS A 12 -6.12 8.79 2.42
CA LYS A 12 -5.96 7.69 1.47
C LYS A 12 -4.85 6.74 1.89
N TRP A 13 -4.99 5.48 1.52
CA TRP A 13 -4.05 4.40 1.82
C TRP A 13 -3.13 4.14 0.64
N TRP A 14 -1.86 3.85 0.93
CA TRP A 14 -0.83 3.61 -0.07
C TRP A 14 0.00 2.40 0.34
N ILE A 15 0.46 1.65 -0.65
CA ILE A 15 1.41 0.57 -0.48
C ILE A 15 2.79 1.16 -0.76
N LEU A 16 3.66 1.09 0.24
CA LEU A 16 5.04 1.56 0.17
C LEU A 16 5.98 0.37 0.27
N GLU A 17 7.15 0.46 -0.33
CA GLU A 17 8.20 -0.55 -0.10
C GLU A 17 8.80 -0.36 1.31
N ILE A 18 9.15 -1.45 1.99
CA ILE A 18 9.83 -1.39 3.29
C ILE A 18 11.30 -1.04 3.04
N GLY A 19 11.83 -0.10 3.82
CA GLY A 19 13.20 0.39 3.68
C GLY A 19 13.38 1.44 2.59
N THR A 20 12.35 1.75 1.81
CA THR A 20 12.33 2.90 0.91
C THR A 20 11.06 3.72 1.15
N ASN A 21 11.07 4.99 0.77
CA ASN A 21 9.86 5.82 0.80
C ASN A 21 9.11 5.77 -0.55
N LYS A 22 9.41 4.79 -1.40
CA LYS A 22 8.82 4.64 -2.72
C LYS A 22 7.41 4.08 -2.60
N ILE A 23 6.52 4.63 -3.42
CA ILE A 23 5.15 4.14 -3.57
C ILE A 23 5.20 2.95 -4.50
N ALA A 24 4.84 1.79 -3.96
CA ALA A 24 4.62 0.58 -4.75
C ALA A 24 3.25 0.66 -5.45
N SER A 25 2.20 1.11 -4.73
CA SER A 25 0.86 1.23 -5.31
C SER A 25 -0.09 2.13 -4.49
N GLY A 26 -1.17 2.61 -5.11
CA GLY A 26 -2.17 3.51 -4.53
C GLY A 26 -2.47 4.73 -5.42
N PRO A 27 -3.38 5.63 -5.01
CA PRO A 27 -4.09 5.71 -3.72
C PRO A 27 -5.34 4.82 -3.61
N TYR A 28 -5.55 4.25 -2.43
CA TYR A 28 -6.75 3.49 -2.06
C TYR A 28 -7.61 4.26 -1.05
N GLU A 29 -8.92 4.06 -1.08
CA GLU A 29 -9.84 4.69 -0.11
C GLU A 29 -9.84 3.99 1.25
N THR A 30 -9.69 2.66 1.27
CA THR A 30 -9.73 1.84 2.48
C THR A 30 -8.42 1.12 2.72
N LYS A 31 -8.14 0.78 3.99
CA LYS A 31 -6.98 -0.03 4.39
C LYS A 31 -7.06 -1.41 3.76
N GLU A 32 -8.26 -2.00 3.78
CA GLU A 32 -8.53 -3.34 3.27
C GLU A 32 -8.25 -3.46 1.77
N ALA A 33 -8.62 -2.47 0.96
CA ALA A 33 -8.31 -2.47 -0.47
C ALA A 33 -6.80 -2.46 -0.73
N ALA A 34 -6.03 -1.68 0.05
CA ALA A 34 -4.58 -1.67 -0.03
C ALA A 34 -3.96 -3.00 0.47
N GLU A 35 -4.51 -3.61 1.52
CA GLU A 35 -4.03 -4.91 2.02
C GLU A 35 -4.44 -6.08 1.10
N ALA A 36 -5.58 -5.99 0.42
CA ALA A 36 -6.01 -6.94 -0.60
C ALA A 36 -5.10 -6.86 -1.82
N ALA A 37 -4.81 -5.66 -2.33
CA ALA A 37 -3.87 -5.47 -3.44
C ALA A 37 -2.46 -5.95 -3.09
N LYS A 38 -1.98 -5.67 -1.86
CA LYS A 38 -0.70 -6.23 -1.36
C LYS A 38 -0.68 -7.76 -1.33
N ARG A 39 -1.80 -8.41 -1.02
CA ARG A 39 -1.91 -9.88 -0.98
C ARG A 39 -2.05 -10.50 -2.37
N ASN A 40 -2.71 -9.80 -3.30
CA ASN A 40 -3.01 -10.31 -4.64
C ASN A 40 -1.79 -10.36 -5.58
N GLU A 41 -0.70 -9.64 -5.27
CA GLU A 41 0.56 -9.67 -6.04
C GLU A 41 1.39 -10.97 -5.84
N ARG A 42 0.88 -11.94 -5.07
CA ARG A 42 1.59 -13.19 -4.74
C ARG A 42 0.97 -14.47 -5.34
N LEU A 43 0.12 -14.34 -6.36
CA LEU A 43 -0.38 -15.44 -7.20
C LEU A 43 0.31 -15.41 -8.56
#